data_AF-A0A132PM94-F1
#
_entry.id   AF-A0A132PM94-F1
#
_cell.length_a   1.000
_cell.length_b   1.000
_cell.length_c   1.000
_cell.angle_alpha   90.00
_cell.angle_beta   90.00
_cell.angle_gamma   90.00
#
_symmetry.space_group_name_H-M   'P 1'
#
loop_
_entity.id
_entity.type
_entity.pdbx_description
1 polymer ?
#
loop_
_entity_poly.entity_id
_entity_poly.type
_entity_poly.pdbx_seq_one_letter_code
_entity_poly.pdbx_strand_id
1 'polypeptide(L)'
;MDSLVSIVVPALVAVLTAAGAVIGIQFRDVDAYERRRGVWQWLLVLLATVATMGATSSASGVGQLIEAGVMAVLAVAAIVLAHVMWRRRVPDAEPRTLAIATAAAISAVVVVLGSTAFAYISNKSCRQVEPLVGLSHQAFILPVFDTNRGPTAGDFGDWAKAVRDQAQQVSPGEVADQAGKLADLADQIADTARNNDKAKHAMLGTQYYEELKPILAKCHIQM
;
A
#
# COMPACT_ATOMS: atom_id res chain seq x y z
N MET A 1 -2.14 -4.15 6.71
CA MET A 1 -2.09 -2.89 7.48
C MET A 1 -3.50 -2.60 7.92
N ASP A 2 -3.73 -2.52 9.24
CA ASP A 2 -5.08 -2.40 9.80
C ASP A 2 -5.82 -1.19 9.20
N SER A 3 -7.12 -1.37 8.98
CA SER A 3 -8.08 -0.31 8.63
C SER A 3 -7.91 0.95 9.49
N LEU A 4 -7.34 0.78 10.69
CA LEU A 4 -6.93 1.87 11.56
C LEU A 4 -5.93 2.84 10.90
N VAL A 5 -4.84 2.37 10.26
CA VAL A 5 -3.80 3.28 9.71
C VAL A 5 -4.32 4.03 8.48
N SER A 6 -5.09 3.36 7.61
CA SER A 6 -5.66 3.98 6.40
C SER A 6 -6.74 5.02 6.70
N ILE A 7 -7.38 4.96 7.88
CA ILE A 7 -8.40 5.92 8.31
C ILE A 7 -7.81 7.00 9.23
N VAL A 8 -6.98 6.60 10.20
CA VAL A 8 -6.44 7.50 11.22
C VAL A 8 -5.43 8.46 10.63
N VAL A 9 -4.57 8.02 9.70
CA VAL A 9 -3.53 8.90 9.11
C VAL A 9 -4.17 10.06 8.32
N PRO A 10 -5.09 9.83 7.37
CA PRO A 10 -5.74 10.94 6.67
C PRO A 10 -6.56 11.83 7.60
N ALA A 11 -7.25 11.27 8.59
CA ALA A 11 -8.02 12.05 9.56
C ALA A 11 -7.12 12.97 10.40
N LEU A 12 -5.98 12.46 10.87
CA LEU A 12 -5.00 13.24 11.63
C LEU A 12 -4.40 14.35 10.77
N VAL A 13 -4.06 14.06 9.50
CA VAL A 13 -3.62 15.09 8.55
C VAL A 13 -4.70 16.14 8.31
N ALA A 14 -5.98 15.74 8.20
CA ALA A 14 -7.09 16.68 8.04
C ALA A 14 -7.16 17.67 9.23
N VAL A 15 -7.10 17.15 10.46
CA VAL A 15 -7.17 17.96 11.69
C VAL A 15 -5.97 18.90 11.80
N LEU A 16 -4.75 18.39 11.58
CA LEU A 16 -3.53 19.20 11.64
C LEU A 16 -3.50 20.28 10.55
N THR A 17 -3.94 19.96 9.34
CA THR A 17 -4.00 20.93 8.23
C THR A 17 -5.07 21.97 8.49
N ALA A 18 -6.24 21.59 9.01
CA ALA A 18 -7.29 22.54 9.40
C ALA A 18 -6.80 23.47 10.52
N ALA A 19 -6.10 22.95 11.54
CA ALA A 19 -5.48 23.74 12.58
C ALA A 19 -4.45 24.75 11.99
N GLY A 20 -3.59 24.30 11.08
CA GLY A 20 -2.58 25.15 10.44
C GLY A 20 -3.14 26.19 9.45
N ALA A 21 -4.39 26.01 8.98
CA ALA A 21 -4.97 26.81 7.90
C ALA A 21 -6.18 27.67 8.29
N VAL A 22 -6.85 27.38 9.43
CA VAL A 22 -8.15 27.99 9.77
C VAL A 22 -8.15 28.67 11.15
N ILE A 23 -7.18 28.38 12.02
CA ILE A 23 -7.14 28.99 13.37
C ILE A 23 -7.14 30.52 13.29
N GLY A 24 -8.02 31.16 14.07
CA GLY A 24 -8.10 32.63 14.16
C GLY A 24 -8.86 33.32 13.02
N ILE A 25 -9.40 32.57 12.04
CA ILE A 25 -10.26 33.14 11.00
C ILE A 25 -11.69 33.26 11.55
N GLN A 26 -12.24 34.47 11.57
CA GLN A 26 -13.64 34.72 11.92
C GLN A 26 -14.48 34.78 10.64
N PHE A 27 -15.39 33.82 10.43
CA PHE A 27 -16.27 33.77 9.26
C PHE A 27 -17.61 34.50 9.44
N ARG A 28 -17.76 35.25 10.54
CA ARG A 28 -19.07 35.64 11.05
C ARG A 28 -19.74 36.76 10.23
N ASP A 29 -18.98 37.63 9.57
CA ASP A 29 -19.51 38.76 8.79
C ASP A 29 -18.58 39.10 7.60
N VAL A 30 -18.62 38.29 6.54
CA VAL A 30 -17.65 38.41 5.42
C VAL A 30 -18.31 38.49 4.06
N ASP A 31 -17.84 39.44 3.26
CA ASP A 31 -18.19 39.63 1.85
C ASP A 31 -18.04 38.32 1.05
N ALA A 32 -18.82 38.18 -0.02
CA ALA A 32 -18.83 36.99 -0.89
C ALA A 32 -17.41 36.55 -1.35
N TYR A 33 -16.49 37.51 -1.48
CA TYR A 33 -15.10 37.27 -1.86
C TYR A 33 -14.29 36.56 -0.76
N GLU A 34 -14.48 36.92 0.51
CA GLU A 34 -13.82 36.25 1.64
C GLU A 34 -14.39 34.86 1.90
N ARG A 35 -15.69 34.68 1.69
CA ARG A 35 -16.35 33.36 1.75
C ARG A 35 -15.77 32.38 0.74
N ARG A 36 -15.59 32.81 -0.52
CA ARG A 36 -14.96 32.01 -1.58
C ARG A 36 -13.53 31.62 -1.22
N ARG A 37 -12.79 32.54 -0.60
CA ARG A 37 -11.43 32.32 -0.09
C ARG A 37 -11.39 31.32 1.07
N GLY A 38 -12.37 31.32 1.96
CA GLY A 38 -12.54 30.32 3.01
C GLY A 38 -12.82 28.93 2.44
N VAL A 39 -13.68 28.83 1.43
CA VAL A 39 -13.95 27.57 0.71
C VAL A 39 -12.65 27.00 0.11
N TRP A 40 -11.80 27.84 -0.50
CA TRP A 40 -10.51 27.39 -1.03
C TRP A 40 -9.57 26.80 0.03
N GLN A 41 -9.55 27.33 1.25
CA GLN A 41 -8.75 26.74 2.33
C GLN A 41 -9.26 25.36 2.73
N TRP A 42 -10.57 25.20 2.86
CA TRP A 42 -11.16 23.90 3.15
C TRP A 42 -10.98 22.90 2.02
N LEU A 43 -11.02 23.35 0.76
CA LEU A 43 -10.67 22.51 -0.38
C LEU A 43 -9.21 22.04 -0.33
N LEU A 44 -8.27 22.88 0.11
CA LEU A 44 -6.87 22.46 0.28
C LEU A 44 -6.70 21.45 1.43
N VAL A 45 -7.44 21.61 2.53
CA VAL A 45 -7.49 20.61 3.62
C VAL A 45 -8.00 19.27 3.07
N LEU A 46 -9.11 19.28 2.34
CA LEU A 46 -9.67 18.07 1.71
C LEU A 46 -8.70 17.45 0.71
N LEU A 47 -8.05 18.27 -0.13
CA LEU A 47 -7.05 17.80 -1.07
C LEU A 47 -5.89 17.12 -0.34
N ALA A 48 -5.38 17.71 0.75
CA ALA A 48 -4.32 17.11 1.57
C ALA A 48 -4.75 15.76 2.13
N THR A 49 -5.98 15.64 2.64
CA THR A 49 -6.53 14.38 3.16
C THR A 49 -6.63 13.31 2.09
N VAL A 50 -7.23 13.62 0.93
CA VAL A 50 -7.41 12.66 -0.17
C VAL A 50 -6.05 12.27 -0.76
N ALA A 51 -5.14 13.22 -0.94
CA ALA A 51 -3.79 12.95 -1.42
C ALA A 51 -2.99 12.09 -0.45
N THR A 52 -3.14 12.28 0.86
CA THR A 52 -2.51 11.42 1.89
C THR A 52 -3.06 10.00 1.85
N MET A 53 -4.38 9.86 1.67
CA MET A 53 -5.03 8.56 1.52
C MET A 53 -4.51 7.85 0.28
N GLY A 54 -4.43 8.54 -0.86
CA GLY A 54 -3.83 8.02 -2.09
C GLY A 54 -2.37 7.60 -1.87
N ALA A 55 -1.54 8.49 -1.29
CA ALA A 55 -0.13 8.23 -1.06
C ALA A 55 0.13 7.00 -0.18
N THR A 56 -0.61 6.87 0.93
CA THR A 56 -0.48 5.72 1.84
C THR A 56 -1.00 4.43 1.22
N SER A 57 -2.10 4.48 0.45
CA SER A 57 -2.62 3.33 -0.28
C SER A 57 -1.66 2.85 -1.38
N SER A 58 -1.15 3.75 -2.23
CA SER A 58 -0.18 3.42 -3.28
C SER A 58 1.16 2.96 -2.70
N ALA A 59 1.60 3.51 -1.58
CA ALA A 59 2.83 3.06 -0.89
C ALA A 59 2.68 1.65 -0.31
N SER A 60 1.45 1.25 0.02
CA SER A 60 1.13 -0.11 0.48
C SER A 60 0.94 -1.10 -0.68
N GLY A 61 0.69 -0.63 -1.90
CA GLY A 61 0.58 -1.47 -3.08
C GLY A 61 1.93 -2.00 -3.57
N VAL A 62 1.87 -3.09 -4.32
CA VAL A 62 3.02 -3.62 -5.06
C VAL A 62 3.17 -2.80 -6.35
N GLY A 63 4.29 -2.09 -6.51
CA GLY A 63 4.67 -1.47 -7.80
C GLY A 63 4.40 0.03 -8.02
N GLN A 64 3.69 0.74 -7.13
CA GLN A 64 3.25 2.13 -7.38
C GLN A 64 4.06 3.22 -6.66
N LEU A 65 5.39 3.07 -6.58
CA LEU A 65 6.29 4.02 -5.91
C LEU A 65 6.18 5.45 -6.43
N ILE A 66 6.05 5.60 -7.75
CA ILE A 66 5.94 6.91 -8.40
C ILE A 66 4.62 7.57 -8.03
N GLU A 67 3.51 6.83 -8.06
CA GLU A 67 2.19 7.35 -7.69
C GLU A 67 2.14 7.73 -6.21
N ALA A 68 2.70 6.88 -5.33
CA ALA A 68 2.83 7.19 -3.91
C ALA A 68 3.62 8.48 -3.67
N GLY A 69 4.76 8.63 -4.38
CA GLY A 69 5.59 9.83 -4.32
C GLY A 69 4.88 11.08 -4.81
N VAL A 70 4.21 11.01 -5.97
CA VAL A 70 3.44 12.13 -6.54
C VAL A 70 2.32 12.55 -5.59
N MET A 71 1.57 11.60 -5.04
CA MET A 71 0.47 11.88 -4.11
C MET A 71 0.97 12.46 -2.79
N ALA A 72 2.12 12.00 -2.28
CA ALA A 72 2.75 12.57 -1.09
C ALA A 72 3.18 14.03 -1.34
N VAL A 73 3.78 14.32 -2.50
CA VAL A 73 4.16 15.69 -2.87
C VAL A 73 2.93 16.58 -3.01
N LEU A 74 1.85 16.10 -3.62
CA LEU A 74 0.59 16.83 -3.72
C LEU A 74 -0.01 17.14 -2.35
N ALA A 75 0.00 16.18 -1.43
CA ALA A 75 -0.47 16.38 -0.06
C ALA A 75 0.35 17.46 0.66
N VAL A 76 1.68 17.37 0.59
CA VAL A 76 2.58 18.37 1.20
C VAL A 76 2.38 19.74 0.57
N ALA A 77 2.27 19.84 -0.76
CA ALA A 77 2.01 21.10 -1.45
C ALA A 77 0.69 21.73 -1.00
N ALA A 78 -0.37 20.94 -0.83
CA ALA A 78 -1.66 21.41 -0.34
C ALA A 78 -1.56 21.99 1.09
N ILE A 79 -0.86 21.30 1.99
CA ILE A 79 -0.64 21.75 3.37
C ILE A 79 0.13 23.08 3.37
N VAL A 80 1.22 23.16 2.62
CA VAL A 80 2.06 24.37 2.54
C VAL A 80 1.27 25.54 1.95
N LEU A 81 0.54 25.34 0.85
CA LEU A 81 -0.30 26.38 0.25
C LEU A 81 -1.39 26.85 1.20
N ALA A 82 -2.05 25.91 1.91
CA ALA A 82 -3.08 26.25 2.89
C ALA A 82 -2.51 27.14 4.01
N HIS A 83 -1.33 26.79 4.53
CA HIS A 83 -0.66 27.56 5.57
C HIS A 83 -0.16 28.93 5.06
N VAL A 84 0.41 29.00 3.86
CA VAL A 84 0.83 30.28 3.24
C VAL A 84 -0.37 31.20 3.02
N MET A 85 -1.50 30.66 2.55
CA MET A 85 -2.74 31.42 2.40
C MET A 85 -3.29 31.90 3.74
N TRP A 86 -3.18 31.09 4.80
CA TRP A 86 -3.53 31.50 6.16
C TRP A 86 -2.64 32.64 6.66
N ARG A 87 -1.32 32.53 6.49
CA ARG A 87 -0.35 33.55 6.89
C ARG A 87 -0.60 34.91 6.23
N ARG A 88 -1.11 34.90 4.99
CA ARG A 88 -1.51 36.11 4.26
C ARG A 88 -2.82 36.73 4.76
N ARG A 89 -3.70 35.97 5.42
CA ARG A 89 -4.98 36.47 5.96
C ARG A 89 -4.87 36.95 7.39
N VAL A 90 -3.97 36.37 8.16
CA VAL A 90 -3.74 36.74 9.56
C VAL A 90 -2.28 37.23 9.71
N PRO A 91 -1.91 38.37 9.11
CA PRO A 91 -0.54 38.88 9.18
C PRO A 91 -0.14 39.20 10.64
N ASP A 92 -1.08 39.71 11.43
CA ASP A 92 -0.89 40.14 12.83
C ASP A 92 -1.37 39.07 13.84
N ALA A 93 -1.23 37.79 13.48
CA ALA A 93 -1.54 36.70 14.40
C ALA A 93 -0.70 36.81 15.69
N GLU A 94 -1.34 36.63 16.84
CA GLU A 94 -0.63 36.53 18.12
C GLU A 94 0.52 35.49 18.03
N PRO A 95 1.68 35.73 18.66
CA PRO A 95 2.84 34.85 18.55
C PRO A 95 2.54 33.39 18.92
N ARG A 96 1.65 33.19 19.90
CA ARG A 96 1.20 31.87 20.32
C ARG A 96 0.37 31.18 19.24
N THR A 97 -0.58 31.88 18.64
CA THR A 97 -1.43 31.36 17.56
C THR A 97 -0.60 31.01 16.34
N LEU A 98 0.38 31.86 16.02
CA LEU A 98 1.35 31.58 14.97
C LEU A 98 2.15 30.30 15.23
N ALA A 99 2.71 30.15 16.43
CA ALA A 99 3.50 28.97 16.79
C ALA A 99 2.67 27.67 16.70
N ILE A 100 1.41 27.71 17.12
CA ILE A 100 0.51 26.55 17.05
C ILE A 100 0.20 26.21 15.58
N ALA A 101 -0.14 27.19 14.75
CA ALA A 101 -0.48 26.96 13.35
C ALA A 101 0.71 26.45 12.53
N THR A 102 1.91 27.00 12.76
CA THR A 102 3.13 26.53 12.09
C THR A 102 3.52 25.14 12.55
N ALA A 103 3.47 24.87 13.86
CA ALA A 103 3.74 23.53 14.39
C ALA A 103 2.76 22.51 13.81
N ALA A 104 1.46 22.82 13.75
CA ALA A 104 0.46 21.92 13.18
C ALA A 104 0.71 21.64 11.69
N ALA A 105 1.06 22.66 10.90
CA ALA A 105 1.39 22.47 9.48
C ALA A 105 2.65 21.60 9.29
N ILE A 106 3.71 21.84 10.08
CA ILE A 106 4.92 21.03 10.05
C ILE A 106 4.63 19.58 10.46
N SER A 107 3.85 19.38 11.54
CA SER A 107 3.44 18.05 11.98
C SER A 107 2.63 17.32 10.92
N ALA A 108 1.74 17.99 10.20
CA ALA A 108 0.98 17.39 9.10
C ALA A 108 1.92 16.86 8.00
N VAL A 109 2.92 17.65 7.60
CA VAL A 109 3.93 17.22 6.61
C VAL A 109 4.73 16.02 7.10
N VAL A 110 5.19 16.05 8.36
CA VAL A 110 5.93 14.94 8.96
C VAL A 110 5.09 13.65 8.98
N VAL A 111 3.80 13.75 9.30
CA VAL A 111 2.88 12.60 9.30
C VAL A 111 2.71 12.03 7.89
N VAL A 112 2.54 12.88 6.87
CA VAL A 112 2.45 12.41 5.48
C VAL A 112 3.71 11.64 5.10
N LEU A 113 4.90 12.27 5.24
CA LEU A 113 6.16 11.64 4.84
C LEU A 113 6.48 10.37 5.64
N GLY A 114 6.27 10.43 6.96
CA GLY A 114 6.51 9.31 7.87
C GLY A 114 5.60 8.13 7.58
N SER A 115 4.30 8.38 7.36
CA SER A 115 3.33 7.32 7.06
C SER A 115 3.59 6.69 5.69
N THR A 116 3.92 7.47 4.66
CA THR A 116 4.25 6.94 3.33
C THR A 116 5.53 6.12 3.34
N ALA A 117 6.56 6.60 4.05
CA ALA A 117 7.83 5.88 4.19
C ALA A 117 7.64 4.58 4.99
N PHE A 118 6.87 4.64 6.07
CA PHE A 118 6.55 3.47 6.88
C PHE A 118 5.76 2.42 6.08
N ALA A 119 4.69 2.83 5.39
CA ALA A 119 3.89 1.95 4.53
C ALA A 119 4.76 1.25 3.48
N TYR A 120 5.68 2.00 2.87
CA TYR A 120 6.63 1.45 1.91
C TYR A 120 7.55 0.39 2.52
N ILE A 121 8.15 0.67 3.68
CA ILE A 121 9.07 -0.27 4.34
C ILE A 121 8.33 -1.52 4.83
N SER A 122 7.15 -1.35 5.41
CA SER A 122 6.34 -2.46 5.95
C SER A 122 5.88 -3.45 4.89
N ASN A 123 5.67 -3.01 3.65
CA ASN A 123 5.21 -3.89 2.56
C ASN A 123 6.36 -4.39 1.66
N LYS A 124 7.59 -4.43 2.18
CA LYS A 124 8.73 -5.04 1.48
C LYS A 124 8.49 -6.51 1.13
N SER A 125 7.94 -7.30 2.06
CA SER A 125 7.64 -8.72 1.85
C SER A 125 6.63 -8.96 0.73
N CYS A 126 5.59 -8.12 0.64
CA CYS A 126 4.60 -8.17 -0.44
C CYS A 126 5.19 -7.86 -1.82
N ARG A 127 6.21 -7.01 -1.90
CA ARG A 127 6.92 -6.74 -3.15
C ARG A 127 7.87 -7.86 -3.55
N GLN A 128 8.39 -8.60 -2.57
CA GLN A 128 9.26 -9.75 -2.81
C GLN A 128 8.47 -11.01 -3.17
N VAL A 129 7.22 -11.14 -2.74
CA VAL A 129 6.38 -12.31 -3.03
C VAL A 129 5.66 -12.22 -4.39
N GLU A 130 5.54 -11.03 -4.99
CA GLU A 130 4.95 -10.83 -6.32
C GLU A 130 5.48 -11.77 -7.41
N PRO A 131 6.81 -11.96 -7.61
CA PRO A 131 7.30 -12.92 -8.59
C PRO A 131 6.89 -14.36 -8.29
N LEU A 132 6.75 -14.73 -7.01
CA LEU A 132 6.25 -16.05 -6.61
C LEU A 132 4.79 -16.23 -7.01
N VAL A 133 3.94 -15.22 -6.78
CA VAL A 133 2.54 -15.23 -7.25
C VAL A 133 2.48 -15.37 -8.77
N GLY A 134 3.36 -14.68 -9.51
CA GLY A 134 3.49 -14.84 -10.96
C GLY A 134 3.77 -16.27 -11.41
N LEU A 135 4.62 -17.00 -10.69
CA LEU A 135 4.88 -18.43 -10.93
C LEU A 135 3.65 -19.30 -10.64
N SER A 136 2.77 -18.86 -9.74
CA SER A 136 1.51 -19.52 -9.41
C SER A 136 0.41 -19.36 -10.48
N HIS A 137 0.61 -18.49 -11.47
CA HIS A 137 -0.31 -18.39 -12.63
C HIS A 137 0.01 -19.40 -13.74
N GLN A 138 1.11 -20.14 -13.62
CA GLN A 138 1.50 -21.10 -14.64
C GLN A 138 0.63 -22.38 -14.56
N ALA A 139 0.40 -23.01 -15.71
CA ALA A 139 -0.50 -24.15 -15.87
C ALA A 139 -0.13 -25.41 -15.05
N PHE A 140 1.01 -25.39 -14.33
CA PHE A 140 1.50 -26.49 -13.50
C PHE A 140 0.62 -26.79 -12.28
N ILE A 141 -0.19 -25.85 -11.81
CA ILE A 141 -1.04 -26.05 -10.63
C ILE A 141 -2.39 -26.67 -11.01
N LEU A 142 -2.76 -26.58 -12.30
CA LEU A 142 -3.90 -27.27 -12.85
C LEU A 142 -3.47 -28.66 -13.35
N PRO A 143 -4.33 -29.68 -13.21
CA PRO A 143 -4.07 -30.99 -13.78
C PRO A 143 -3.99 -30.94 -15.32
N VAL A 144 -2.81 -30.73 -15.90
CA VAL A 144 -2.60 -30.81 -17.36
C VAL A 144 -2.30 -32.27 -17.71
N PHE A 145 -3.29 -32.96 -18.26
CA PHE A 145 -3.25 -34.40 -18.50
C PHE A 145 -3.46 -34.80 -19.97
N ASP A 146 -2.88 -34.06 -20.92
CA ASP A 146 -2.77 -34.57 -22.29
C ASP A 146 -1.46 -35.33 -22.47
N THR A 147 -1.55 -36.59 -22.87
CA THR A 147 -0.45 -37.59 -22.89
C THR A 147 0.75 -37.24 -23.78
N ASN A 148 0.72 -36.14 -24.53
CA ASN A 148 1.84 -35.63 -25.35
C ASN A 148 1.86 -34.09 -25.47
N ARG A 149 1.09 -33.35 -24.66
CA ARG A 149 1.01 -31.87 -24.72
C ARG A 149 0.86 -31.25 -23.32
N GLY A 150 1.62 -31.76 -22.36
CA GLY A 150 1.68 -31.23 -21.00
C GLY A 150 3.12 -31.00 -20.55
N PRO A 151 3.31 -30.25 -19.45
CA PRO A 151 4.63 -30.05 -18.90
C PRO A 151 5.26 -31.38 -18.45
N THR A 152 6.56 -31.49 -18.64
CA THR A 152 7.34 -32.67 -18.25
C THR A 152 7.65 -32.65 -16.76
N ALA A 153 8.01 -33.81 -16.20
CA ALA A 153 8.47 -33.89 -14.81
C ALA A 153 9.72 -33.02 -14.53
N GLY A 154 10.52 -32.72 -15.56
CA GLY A 154 11.62 -31.74 -15.48
C GLY A 154 11.10 -30.32 -15.28
N ASP A 155 10.10 -29.92 -16.06
CA ASP A 155 9.48 -28.59 -15.99
C ASP A 155 8.84 -28.34 -14.61
N PHE A 156 8.21 -29.36 -14.01
CA PHE A 156 7.71 -29.28 -12.64
C PHE A 156 8.83 -29.09 -11.61
N GLY A 157 9.97 -29.75 -11.80
CA GLY A 157 11.14 -29.60 -10.93
C GLY A 157 11.76 -28.20 -11.01
N ASP A 158 11.85 -27.65 -12.22
CA ASP A 158 12.37 -26.30 -12.45
C ASP A 158 11.42 -25.24 -11.90
N TRP A 159 10.10 -25.42 -12.06
CA TRP A 159 9.08 -24.58 -11.44
C TRP A 159 9.16 -24.62 -9.91
N ALA A 160 9.21 -25.81 -9.30
CA ALA A 160 9.29 -25.94 -7.85
C ALA A 160 10.56 -25.30 -7.27
N LYS A 161 11.69 -25.47 -7.97
CA LYS A 161 12.93 -24.78 -7.65
C LYS A 161 12.76 -23.26 -7.73
N ALA A 162 12.16 -22.73 -8.79
CA ALA A 162 11.92 -21.30 -8.92
C ALA A 162 11.02 -20.76 -7.80
N VAL A 163 9.94 -21.46 -7.43
CA VAL A 163 9.08 -21.09 -6.30
C VAL A 163 9.88 -21.07 -4.99
N ARG A 164 10.72 -22.08 -4.74
CA ARG A 164 11.56 -22.15 -3.54
C ARG A 164 12.59 -21.03 -3.49
N ASP A 165 13.27 -20.76 -4.60
CA ASP A 165 14.28 -19.70 -4.69
C ASP A 165 13.64 -18.31 -4.46
N GLN A 166 12.41 -18.09 -4.92
CA GLN A 166 11.66 -16.86 -4.65
C GLN A 166 11.17 -16.79 -3.19
N ALA A 167 10.67 -17.89 -2.62
CA ALA A 167 10.21 -17.94 -1.24
C ALA A 167 11.34 -17.59 -0.24
N GLN A 168 12.56 -18.04 -0.51
CA GLN A 168 13.74 -17.73 0.33
C GLN A 168 14.18 -16.26 0.26
N GLN A 169 13.78 -15.53 -0.78
CA GLN A 169 14.09 -14.10 -0.92
C GLN A 169 13.11 -13.19 -0.16
N VAL A 170 11.99 -13.74 0.31
CA VAL A 170 10.99 -12.99 1.08
C VAL A 170 11.54 -12.67 2.47
N SER A 171 11.50 -11.39 2.84
CA SER A 171 11.94 -10.92 4.16
C SER A 171 11.15 -11.57 5.29
N PRO A 172 11.77 -11.89 6.44
CA PRO A 172 11.12 -12.59 7.55
C PRO A 172 9.80 -11.96 8.00
N GLY A 173 8.83 -12.82 8.33
CA GLY A 173 7.50 -12.45 8.79
C GLY A 173 6.44 -13.39 8.23
N GLU A 174 5.17 -13.11 8.51
CA GLU A 174 4.04 -13.99 8.16
C GLU A 174 3.92 -14.30 6.66
N VAL A 175 4.31 -13.36 5.78
CA VAL A 175 4.34 -13.59 4.32
C VAL A 175 5.46 -14.55 3.92
N ALA A 176 6.61 -14.53 4.63
CA ALA A 176 7.69 -15.48 4.39
C ALA A 176 7.29 -16.90 4.84
N ASP A 177 6.58 -17.03 5.96
CA ASP A 177 6.09 -18.33 6.43
C ASP A 177 5.10 -18.94 5.41
N GLN A 178 4.19 -18.13 4.87
CA GLN A 178 3.25 -18.55 3.82
C GLN A 178 3.97 -18.88 2.50
N ALA A 179 4.96 -18.06 2.10
CA ALA A 179 5.77 -18.34 0.92
C ALA A 179 6.58 -19.66 1.06
N GLY A 180 7.09 -19.95 2.26
CA GLY A 180 7.74 -21.22 2.58
C GLY A 180 6.83 -22.42 2.40
N LYS A 181 5.59 -22.34 2.91
CA LYS A 181 4.58 -23.39 2.69
C LYS A 181 4.25 -23.61 1.21
N LEU A 182 4.18 -22.53 0.42
CA LEU A 182 3.99 -22.64 -1.02
C LEU A 182 5.17 -23.35 -1.70
N ALA A 183 6.40 -23.08 -1.26
CA ALA A 183 7.58 -23.81 -1.75
C ALA A 183 7.50 -25.31 -1.41
N ASP A 184 7.13 -25.66 -0.18
CA ASP A 184 6.98 -27.05 0.25
C ASP A 184 5.88 -27.78 -0.54
N LEU A 185 4.77 -27.10 -0.86
CA LEU A 185 3.70 -27.66 -1.69
C LEU A 185 4.15 -27.80 -3.15
N ALA A 186 4.91 -26.84 -3.68
CA ALA A 186 5.46 -26.92 -5.03
C ALA A 186 6.40 -28.12 -5.20
N ASP A 187 7.25 -28.38 -4.20
CA ASP A 187 8.12 -29.55 -4.17
C ASP A 187 7.33 -30.87 -4.17
N GLN A 188 6.28 -30.94 -3.35
CA GLN A 188 5.40 -32.12 -3.32
C GLN A 188 4.67 -32.33 -4.65
N ILE A 189 4.24 -31.27 -5.32
CA ILE A 189 3.62 -31.33 -6.65
C ILE A 189 4.63 -31.89 -7.67
N ALA A 190 5.87 -31.39 -7.69
CA ALA A 190 6.91 -31.88 -8.58
C ALA A 190 7.23 -33.38 -8.36
N ASP A 191 7.25 -33.82 -7.11
CA ASP A 191 7.43 -35.24 -6.78
C ASP A 191 6.25 -36.11 -7.22
N THR A 192 5.00 -35.62 -7.12
CA THR A 192 3.85 -36.35 -7.65
C THR A 192 3.87 -36.47 -9.17
N ALA A 193 4.36 -35.44 -9.87
CA ALA A 193 4.54 -35.47 -11.33
C ALA A 193 5.59 -36.52 -11.75
N ARG A 194 6.70 -36.64 -11.02
CA ARG A 194 7.72 -37.69 -11.24
C ARG A 194 7.19 -39.10 -11.01
N ASN A 195 6.35 -39.27 -9.98
CA ASN A 195 5.79 -40.56 -9.60
C ASN A 195 4.48 -40.91 -10.34
N ASN A 196 3.98 -40.02 -11.22
CA ASN A 196 2.71 -40.15 -11.94
C ASN A 196 1.48 -40.34 -11.01
N ASP A 197 1.52 -39.77 -9.80
CA ASP A 197 0.43 -39.83 -8.82
C ASP A 197 -0.56 -38.68 -9.05
N LYS A 198 -1.49 -38.90 -9.98
CA LYS A 198 -2.43 -37.89 -10.45
C LYS A 198 -3.45 -37.46 -9.39
N ALA A 199 -3.86 -38.38 -8.52
CA ALA A 199 -4.84 -38.09 -7.48
C ALA A 199 -4.25 -37.15 -6.43
N LYS A 200 -3.01 -37.42 -6.00
CA LYS A 200 -2.30 -36.56 -5.05
C LYS A 200 -1.93 -35.21 -5.64
N HIS A 201 -1.54 -35.18 -6.92
CA HIS A 201 -1.24 -33.93 -7.63
C HIS A 201 -2.43 -32.96 -7.62
N ALA A 202 -3.62 -33.43 -8.01
CA ALA A 202 -4.81 -32.58 -8.05
C ALA A 202 -5.17 -32.02 -6.65
N MET A 203 -5.03 -32.83 -5.60
CA MET A 203 -5.24 -32.38 -4.22
C MET A 203 -4.24 -31.29 -3.82
N LEU A 204 -2.95 -31.50 -4.09
CA LEU A 204 -1.90 -30.53 -3.74
C LEU A 204 -2.07 -29.21 -4.49
N GLY A 205 -2.51 -29.25 -5.75
CA GLY A 205 -2.83 -28.03 -6.52
C GLY A 205 -3.92 -27.20 -5.84
N THR A 206 -4.97 -27.84 -5.30
CA THR A 206 -6.01 -27.13 -4.53
C THR A 206 -5.47 -26.53 -3.23
N GLN A 207 -4.65 -27.27 -2.48
CA GLN A 207 -4.03 -26.78 -1.25
C GLN A 207 -3.10 -25.60 -1.52
N TYR A 208 -2.36 -25.64 -2.62
CA TYR A 208 -1.50 -24.56 -3.06
C TYR A 208 -2.29 -23.26 -3.28
N TYR A 209 -3.46 -23.33 -3.95
CA TYR A 209 -4.32 -22.15 -4.12
C TYR A 209 -4.91 -21.63 -2.81
N GLU A 210 -5.31 -22.53 -1.89
CA GLU A 210 -5.83 -22.10 -0.58
C GLU A 210 -4.76 -21.38 0.26
N GLU A 211 -3.50 -21.84 0.21
CA GLU A 211 -2.37 -21.16 0.89
C GLU A 211 -1.94 -19.86 0.17
N LEU A 212 -2.25 -19.72 -1.13
CA LEU A 212 -1.95 -18.51 -1.91
C LEU A 212 -2.94 -17.36 -1.65
N LYS A 213 -4.23 -17.67 -1.45
CA LYS A 213 -5.29 -16.67 -1.16
C LYS A 213 -4.94 -15.66 -0.04
N PRO A 214 -4.43 -16.06 1.13
CA PRO A 214 -4.09 -15.11 2.19
C PRO A 214 -2.98 -14.13 1.77
N ILE A 215 -2.01 -14.57 0.95
CA ILE A 215 -0.97 -13.70 0.41
C ILE A 215 -1.60 -12.65 -0.52
N LEU A 216 -2.47 -13.08 -1.44
CA LEU A 216 -3.17 -12.17 -2.36
C LEU A 216 -4.00 -11.12 -1.61
N ALA A 217 -4.76 -11.56 -0.61
CA ALA A 217 -5.59 -10.68 0.20
C ALA A 217 -4.74 -9.67 0.99
N LYS A 218 -3.64 -10.13 1.60
CA LYS A 218 -2.77 -9.28 2.42
C LYS A 218 -1.97 -8.28 1.59
N CYS A 219 -1.46 -8.73 0.44
CA CYS A 219 -0.64 -7.93 -0.45
C CYS A 219 -1.45 -7.16 -1.50
N HIS A 220 -2.79 -7.28 -1.49
CA HIS A 220 -3.71 -6.63 -2.43
C HIS A 220 -3.34 -6.90 -3.90
N ILE A 221 -2.84 -8.11 -4.18
CA ILE A 221 -2.47 -8.54 -5.53
C ILE A 221 -3.76 -9.03 -6.20
N GLN A 222 -4.14 -8.39 -7.30
CA GLN A 222 -5.26 -8.84 -8.12
C GLN A 222 -4.79 -9.98 -9.02
N MET A 223 -5.56 -11.07 -9.04
CA MET A 223 -5.42 -12.19 -9.97
C MET A 223 -6.30 -12.01 -11.19
#